data_AF-A0A7G8J073-F1
#
_entry.id   AF-A0A7G8J073-F1
#
_cell.length_a   1.000
_cell.length_b   1.000
_cell.length_c   1.000
_cell.angle_alpha   90.00
_cell.angle_beta   90.00
_cell.angle_gamma   90.00
#
_symmetry.space_group_name_H-M   'P 1'
#
loop_
_entity.id
_entity.type
_entity.pdbx_description
1 polymer ?
#
loop_
_entity_poly.entity_id
_entity_poly.type
_entity_poly.pdbx_seq_one_letter_code
_entity_poly.pdbx_strand_id
1 'polypeptide(L)' 'MNRKALRWIVAITPVAGAVAFPVLVPLTMAKVGIGAGVGLALVLSSLWFVGMLKTSEMPH' A
#
# COMPACT_ATOMS: atom_id res chain seq x y z
N MET A 1 -21.03 3.44 -5.00
CA MET A 1 -20.21 3.96 -3.88
C MET A 1 -20.47 5.46 -3.75
N ASN A 2 -20.68 5.99 -2.53
CA ASN A 2 -20.91 7.43 -2.33
C ASN A 2 -19.65 8.22 -2.76
N ARG A 3 -19.78 9.28 -3.58
CA ARG A 3 -18.64 10.09 -4.06
C ARG A 3 -17.76 10.62 -2.92
N LYS A 4 -18.36 10.91 -1.75
CA LYS A 4 -17.58 11.29 -0.56
C LYS A 4 -16.69 10.15 -0.04
N ALA A 5 -17.23 8.94 0.05
CA ALA A 5 -16.48 7.77 0.48
C ALA A 5 -15.34 7.44 -0.50
N LEU A 6 -15.60 7.63 -1.79
CA LEU A 6 -14.61 7.45 -2.86
C LEU A 6 -13.40 8.39 -2.69
N ARG A 7 -13.63 9.69 -2.48
CA ARG A 7 -12.57 10.68 -2.25
C ARG A 7 -11.74 10.39 -0.99
N TRP A 8 -12.39 9.88 0.06
CA TRP A 8 -11.69 9.45 1.27
C TRP A 8 -10.77 8.25 1.03
N ILE A 9 -11.21 7.27 0.24
CA ILE A 9 -10.39 6.12 -0.13
C ILE A 9 -9.15 6.58 -0.91
N VAL A 10 -9.31 7.46 -1.90
CA VAL A 10 -8.18 8.04 -2.67
C VAL A 10 -7.19 8.76 -1.76
N ALA A 11 -7.65 9.46 -0.72
CA ALA A 11 -6.78 10.19 0.20
C ALA A 11 -6.02 9.29 1.20
N ILE A 12 -6.57 8.11 1.52
CA ILE A 12 -5.96 7.16 2.46
C ILE A 12 -4.98 6.21 1.74
N THR A 13 -5.24 5.92 0.46
CA THR A 13 -4.41 5.03 -0.39
C THR A 13 -3.04 5.61 -0.82
N PRO A 14 -2.55 6.77 -0.37
CA PRO A 14 -1.11 7.10 -0.40
C PRO A 14 -0.49 6.97 1.00
N VAL A 15 -1.27 7.30 2.02
CA VAL A 15 -0.85 7.32 3.42
C VAL A 15 -0.62 5.91 3.93
N ALA A 16 -1.51 4.97 3.63
CA ALA A 16 -1.40 3.61 4.14
C ALA A 16 -0.11 2.89 3.66
N GLY A 17 0.39 3.16 2.46
CA GLY A 17 1.64 2.61 1.92
C GLY A 17 2.83 3.33 2.51
N ALA A 18 2.78 4.66 2.63
CA ALA A 18 3.83 5.44 3.28
C ALA A 18 4.10 4.96 4.71
N VAL A 19 3.07 4.49 5.43
CA VAL A 19 3.20 3.94 6.80
C VAL A 19 3.52 2.44 6.80
N ALA A 20 2.85 1.66 5.96
CA ALA A 20 2.99 0.20 5.98
C ALA A 20 4.40 -0.27 5.57
N PHE A 21 5.04 0.38 4.59
CA PHE A 21 6.37 0.00 4.13
C PHE A 21 7.47 0.08 5.20
N PRO A 22 7.70 1.25 5.84
CA PRO A 22 8.77 1.39 6.83
C PRO A 22 8.52 0.60 8.12
N VAL A 23 7.29 0.14 8.36
CA VAL A 23 6.96 -0.68 9.54
C VAL A 23 7.03 -2.16 9.20
N LEU A 24 6.24 -2.62 8.23
CA LEU A 24 6.10 -4.05 7.96
C LEU A 24 7.38 -4.65 7.40
N VAL A 25 8.04 -3.98 6.44
CA VAL A 25 9.23 -4.54 5.76
C VAL A 25 10.37 -4.79 6.76
N PRO A 26 10.84 -3.80 7.56
CA PRO A 26 11.90 -4.04 8.52
C PRO A 26 11.52 -5.03 9.61
N LEU A 27 10.26 -5.05 10.06
CA LEU A 27 9.79 -6.03 11.03
C LEU A 27 9.88 -7.46 10.48
N THR A 28 9.43 -7.71 9.24
CA THR A 28 9.61 -9.03 8.63
C THR A 28 11.07 -9.38 8.41
N MET A 29 11.91 -8.43 8.01
CA MET A 29 13.35 -8.66 7.88
C MET A 29 13.97 -9.07 9.21
N ALA A 30 13.61 -8.40 10.30
CA ALA A 30 14.12 -8.66 11.64
C ALA A 30 13.59 -9.96 12.26
N LYS A 31 12.37 -10.39 11.93
CA LYS A 31 11.69 -11.52 12.59
C LYS A 31 11.70 -12.82 11.80
N VAL A 32 11.67 -12.73 10.46
CA VAL A 32 11.53 -13.89 9.57
C VAL A 32 12.76 -14.02 8.65
N GLY A 33 13.46 -12.93 8.39
CA GLY A 33 14.68 -12.89 7.61
C GLY A 33 14.56 -12.01 6.36
N ILE A 34 15.72 -11.71 5.76
CA ILE A 34 15.83 -10.73 4.67
C ILE A 34 14.99 -11.15 3.46
N GLY A 35 15.08 -12.43 3.04
CA GLY A 35 14.34 -12.93 1.88
C GLY A 35 12.82 -12.80 2.03
N ALA A 36 12.28 -13.06 3.22
CA ALA A 36 10.87 -12.88 3.52
C ALA A 36 10.47 -11.40 3.51
N GLY A 37 11.31 -10.51 4.04
CA GLY A 37 11.07 -9.07 3.99
C GLY A 37 11.09 -8.50 2.58
N VAL A 38 12.02 -8.96 1.72
CA VAL A 38 12.06 -8.57 0.29
C VAL A 38 10.82 -9.09 -0.43
N GLY A 39 10.44 -10.36 -0.23
CA GLY A 39 9.23 -10.92 -0.81
C GLY A 39 7.97 -10.16 -0.39
N LEU A 40 7.86 -9.82 0.91
CA LEU A 40 6.76 -9.00 1.41
C LEU A 40 6.73 -7.64 0.73
N ALA A 41 7.87 -6.95 0.63
CA ALA A 41 7.96 -5.64 -0.01
C ALA A 41 7.45 -5.69 -1.46
N LEU A 42 7.79 -6.73 -2.23
CA LEU A 42 7.34 -6.89 -3.61
C LEU A 42 5.82 -7.10 -3.71
N VAL A 43 5.27 -8.00 -2.90
CA VAL A 43 3.82 -8.28 -2.88
C VAL A 43 3.04 -7.04 -2.43
N LEU A 44 3.48 -6.41 -1.34
CA LEU A 44 2.85 -5.21 -0.80
C LEU A 44 2.90 -4.06 -1.82
N SER A 45 4.04 -3.88 -2.52
CA SER A 45 4.20 -2.85 -3.56
C SER A 45 3.24 -3.08 -4.70
N SER A 46 3.14 -4.32 -5.17
CA SER A 46 2.31 -4.67 -6.31
C SER A 46 0.82 -4.42 -6.00
N LEU A 47 0.36 -4.89 -4.84
CA LEU A 47 -1.03 -4.70 -4.41
C LEU A 47 -1.36 -3.22 -4.19
N TRP A 48 -0.44 -2.51 -3.54
CA TRP A 48 -0.58 -1.08 -3.28
C TRP A 48 -0.65 -0.27 -4.58
N PHE A 49 0.27 -0.54 -5.51
CA PHE A 49 0.34 0.16 -6.80
C PHE A 49 -0.92 -0.06 -7.63
N VAL A 50 -1.43 -1.30 -7.68
CA VAL A 50 -2.72 -1.60 -8.32
C VAL A 50 -3.87 -0.80 -7.67
N GLY A 51 -3.92 -0.76 -6.34
CA GLY A 51 -4.89 0.05 -5.61
C GLY A 51 -4.77 1.55 -5.96
N MET A 52 -3.55 2.05 -6.02
CA MET A 52 -3.25 3.43 -6.35
C MET A 52 -3.69 3.79 -7.77
N LEU A 53 -3.38 2.95 -8.77
CA LEU A 53 -3.82 3.14 -10.16
C LEU A 53 -5.35 3.21 -10.25
N LYS A 54 -6.06 2.28 -9.58
CA LYS A 54 -7.53 2.31 -9.55
C LYS A 54 -8.10 3.55 -8.88
N THR A 55 -7.38 4.14 -7.92
CA THR A 55 -7.77 5.43 -7.30
C THR A 55 -7.41 6.65 -8.15
N SER A 56 -6.37 6.57 -8.96
CA SER A 56 -5.89 7.67 -9.81
C SER A 56 -6.74 7.86 -11.07
N GLU A 57 -7.39 6.81 -11.57
CA GLU A 57 -8.30 6.87 -12.73
C GLU A 57 -9.68 7.46 -12.41
N MET A 58 -9.93 7.93 -11.18
CA MET A 58 -11.24 8.45 -10.81
C MET A 58 -11.57 9.72 -11.60
N PRO A 59 -12.65 9.72 -12.40
CA PRO A 59 -13.05 10.88 -13.17
C PRO A 59 -13.43 12.00 -12.21
N HIS A 60 -12.70 13.10 -12.34
CA HIS A 60 -12.89 14.35 -11.61
C HIS A 60 -14.14 15.06 -12.11
#